data_AF-A0A7J3ABG0-F1
#
_entry.id   AF-A0A7J3ABG0-F1
#
_cell.length_a   1.000
_cell.length_b   1.000
_cell.length_c   1.000
_cell.angle_alpha   90.00
_cell.angle_beta   90.00
_cell.angle_gamma   90.00
#
_symmetry.space_group_name_H-M   'P 1'
#
loop_
_entity.id
_entity.type
_entity.pdbx_description
1 polymer ?
#
loop_
_entity_poly.entity_id
_entity_poly.type
_entity_poly.pdbx_seq_one_letter_code
_entity_poly.pdbx_strand_id
1 'polypeptide(L)'
;MCRTLTQDFLKTCWPCLKILVEKLNSLRNEKAAKTVSLFKFRNGQKISASFDGSYFFLRGSVEYSNPQLTLEEVQGIIGARMLETCGNHFAKYGLHTPTAADINQICEALKKPSEGPIIAFLLNTDEIEADRYSMNPLRASIVESGQSAFPVAYVKTDQLKIDKEFVRKYEGALISRQEVELIGRQLDCAAGSYMDFVDSVKYAQMEELSQTFGMDLSLYTLRMPLTTLQAEAKDSLLHYVISSVHRDYESVSQAYSCMGRSMASRTTLLTVPHSKLGYGSKRAARGKIHFEGTKLDNVSVTYQTTMLYPNEIDPNDVSIAKAEDRFTVKGDQLKDYSFTETPSSPQFFLYALASPERAALWHGVGAFAATKLLQSYTALRTAIRAGQFLGDLPERYSVKIEVPLQFNLKPESMWRHPVHGNIDASIGCVANPVEMVQRGMKLEYLSAFG
;
A
#
# COMPACT_ATOMS: atom_id res chain seq x y z
N MET A 1 -10.31 -17.98 18.29
CA MET A 1 -10.40 -16.61 17.73
C MET A 1 -11.09 -16.58 16.38
N CYS A 2 -10.66 -17.42 15.42
CA CYS A 2 -11.27 -17.52 14.08
C CYS A 2 -12.80 -17.48 14.06
N ARG A 3 -13.46 -18.43 14.73
CA ARG A 3 -14.93 -18.50 14.79
C ARG A 3 -15.59 -17.20 15.26
N THR A 4 -15.06 -16.61 16.34
CA THR A 4 -15.60 -15.37 16.91
C THR A 4 -15.53 -14.23 15.91
N LEU A 5 -14.37 -14.05 15.25
CA LEU A 5 -14.21 -13.05 14.21
C LEU A 5 -15.13 -13.31 13.01
N THR A 6 -15.25 -14.57 12.55
CA THR A 6 -16.14 -14.91 11.43
C THR A 6 -17.59 -14.59 11.76
N GLN A 7 -18.06 -14.92 12.97
CA GLN A 7 -19.42 -14.63 13.40
C GLN A 7 -19.70 -13.13 13.48
N ASP A 8 -18.78 -12.36 14.09
CA ASP A 8 -18.90 -10.91 14.13
C ASP A 8 -18.90 -10.31 12.73
N PHE A 9 -17.93 -10.69 11.89
CA PHE A 9 -17.77 -10.19 10.53
C PHE A 9 -19.01 -10.46 9.66
N LEU A 10 -19.56 -11.68 9.70
CA LEU A 10 -20.77 -12.00 8.94
C LEU A 10 -21.99 -11.22 9.43
N LYS A 11 -22.03 -10.85 10.71
CA LYS A 11 -23.10 -10.03 11.28
C LYS A 11 -22.95 -8.56 10.91
N THR A 12 -21.74 -8.01 10.95
CA THR A 12 -21.48 -6.58 10.84
C THR A 12 -21.15 -6.12 9.42
N CYS A 13 -20.51 -6.99 8.62
CA CYS A 13 -20.00 -6.68 7.28
C CYS A 13 -20.84 -7.32 6.15
N TRP A 14 -22.01 -7.89 6.46
CA TRP A 14 -22.90 -8.52 5.47
C TRP A 14 -23.21 -7.65 4.24
N PRO A 15 -23.50 -6.33 4.38
CA PRO A 15 -23.73 -5.49 3.20
C PRO A 15 -22.54 -5.41 2.25
N CYS A 16 -21.31 -5.35 2.79
CA CYS A 16 -20.09 -5.34 1.98
C CYS A 16 -19.91 -6.66 1.22
N LEU A 17 -20.23 -7.79 1.86
CA LEU A 17 -20.17 -9.11 1.22
C LEU A 17 -21.17 -9.25 0.08
N LYS A 18 -22.40 -8.74 0.23
CA LYS A 18 -23.38 -8.73 -0.87
C LYS A 18 -22.83 -8.00 -2.09
N ILE A 19 -22.34 -6.78 -1.90
CA ILE A 19 -21.79 -5.94 -2.97
C ILE A 19 -20.60 -6.63 -3.65
N LEU A 20 -19.70 -7.22 -2.86
CA LEU A 20 -18.55 -7.97 -3.37
C LEU A 20 -18.99 -9.16 -4.25
N VAL A 21 -19.93 -9.98 -3.77
CA VAL A 21 -20.41 -11.18 -4.49
C VAL A 21 -21.20 -10.79 -5.74
N GLU A 22 -22.04 -9.76 -5.67
CA GLU A 22 -22.77 -9.23 -6.82
C GLU A 22 -21.82 -8.73 -7.91
N LYS A 23 -20.80 -7.95 -7.52
CA LYS A 23 -19.78 -7.48 -8.46
C LYS A 23 -18.97 -8.64 -9.03
N LEU A 24 -18.56 -9.61 -8.22
CA LEU A 24 -17.85 -10.80 -8.72
C LEU A 24 -18.69 -11.53 -9.79
N ASN A 25 -19.98 -11.71 -9.53
CA ASN A 25 -20.89 -12.41 -10.44
C ASN A 25 -21.12 -11.66 -11.75
N SER A 26 -21.11 -10.31 -11.74
CA SER A 26 -21.25 -9.51 -12.96
C SER A 26 -20.05 -9.64 -13.91
N LEU A 27 -18.91 -10.16 -13.43
CA LEU A 27 -17.65 -10.19 -14.17
C LEU A 27 -17.26 -11.57 -14.71
N ARG A 28 -18.09 -12.61 -14.48
CA ARG A 28 -17.78 -14.01 -14.82
C ARG A 28 -17.45 -14.28 -16.29
N ASN A 29 -17.83 -13.37 -17.19
CA ASN A 29 -17.64 -13.51 -18.65
C ASN A 29 -16.68 -12.46 -19.23
N GLU A 30 -15.98 -11.69 -18.39
CA GLU A 30 -14.99 -10.76 -18.90
C GLU A 30 -13.79 -11.49 -19.48
N LYS A 31 -13.22 -10.94 -20.56
CA LYS A 31 -11.92 -11.39 -21.06
C LYS A 31 -10.87 -11.24 -19.96
N ALA A 32 -10.05 -12.28 -19.80
CA ALA A 32 -8.90 -12.30 -18.92
C ALA A 32 -8.00 -11.10 -19.22
N ALA A 33 -7.61 -10.39 -18.16
CA ALA A 33 -6.57 -9.37 -18.25
C ALA A 33 -5.19 -10.03 -18.38
N LYS A 34 -4.14 -9.21 -18.40
CA LYS A 34 -2.76 -9.70 -18.32
C LYS A 34 -2.53 -10.51 -17.03
N THR A 35 -1.62 -11.47 -17.10
CA THR A 35 -1.14 -12.23 -15.94
C THR A 35 -0.61 -11.28 -14.88
N VAL A 36 -0.99 -11.53 -13.62
CA VAL A 36 -0.55 -10.78 -12.46
C VAL A 36 0.48 -11.60 -11.70
N SER A 37 1.68 -11.06 -11.52
CA SER A 37 2.72 -11.69 -10.71
C SER A 37 2.69 -11.10 -9.31
N LEU A 38 2.48 -11.96 -8.31
CA LEU A 38 2.54 -11.63 -6.90
C LEU A 38 3.62 -12.49 -6.23
N PHE A 39 3.99 -12.18 -5.00
CA PHE A 39 4.91 -13.03 -4.24
C PHE A 39 4.55 -13.07 -2.76
N LYS A 40 5.19 -13.96 -2.00
CA LYS A 40 5.20 -13.94 -0.54
C LYS A 40 6.55 -14.39 -0.03
N PHE A 41 6.85 -14.12 1.23
CA PHE A 41 8.01 -14.73 1.89
C PHE A 41 7.58 -15.95 2.70
N ARG A 42 8.43 -16.97 2.72
CA ARG A 42 8.30 -18.16 3.58
C ARG A 42 9.69 -18.61 3.97
N ASN A 43 9.95 -18.77 5.27
CA ASN A 43 11.28 -19.13 5.78
C ASN A 43 12.40 -18.21 5.22
N GLY A 44 12.14 -16.91 5.12
CA GLY A 44 13.10 -15.93 4.58
C GLY A 44 13.31 -15.98 3.06
N GLN A 45 12.60 -16.84 2.32
CA GLN A 45 12.71 -16.95 0.88
C GLN A 45 11.49 -16.37 0.17
N LYS A 46 11.74 -15.60 -0.90
CA LYS A 46 10.70 -15.06 -1.77
C LYS A 46 10.16 -16.16 -2.68
N ILE A 47 8.85 -16.39 -2.61
CA ILE A 47 8.09 -17.32 -3.43
C ILE A 47 7.15 -16.53 -4.32
N SER A 48 7.40 -16.54 -5.63
CA SER A 48 6.55 -15.88 -6.63
C SER A 48 5.41 -16.80 -7.07
N ALA A 49 4.26 -16.20 -7.39
CA ALA A 49 3.10 -16.87 -7.97
C ALA A 49 2.50 -16.01 -9.09
N SER A 50 2.05 -16.66 -10.15
CA SER A 50 1.41 -16.01 -11.29
C SER A 50 -0.06 -16.36 -11.34
N PHE A 51 -0.91 -15.34 -11.49
CA PHE A 51 -2.36 -15.46 -11.54
C PHE A 51 -2.86 -14.98 -12.90
N ASP A 52 -3.86 -15.67 -13.44
CA ASP A 52 -4.55 -15.19 -14.62
C ASP A 52 -5.28 -13.86 -14.33
N GLY A 53 -5.40 -12.98 -15.33
CA GLY A 53 -6.07 -11.68 -15.13
C GLY A 53 -7.59 -11.76 -14.97
N SER A 54 -8.20 -12.95 -15.03
CA SER A 54 -9.62 -13.19 -14.76
C SER A 54 -9.96 -13.25 -13.27
N TYR A 55 -8.97 -13.46 -12.39
CA TYR A 55 -9.20 -13.42 -10.95
C TYR A 55 -9.73 -12.05 -10.49
N PHE A 56 -10.54 -12.06 -9.44
CA PHE A 56 -10.98 -10.86 -8.77
C PHE A 56 -9.97 -10.49 -7.68
N PHE A 57 -9.04 -9.59 -8.02
CA PHE A 57 -8.01 -9.17 -7.08
C PHE A 57 -8.58 -8.19 -6.04
N LEU A 58 -8.50 -8.57 -4.77
CA LEU A 58 -8.90 -7.75 -3.63
C LEU A 58 -7.64 -7.25 -2.90
N ARG A 59 -7.38 -5.95 -3.01
CA ARG A 59 -6.22 -5.32 -2.40
C ARG A 59 -6.47 -5.02 -0.92
N GLY A 60 -5.56 -5.41 -0.05
CA GLY A 60 -5.29 -4.78 1.24
C GLY A 60 -4.06 -3.88 1.17
N SER A 61 -3.81 -3.08 2.21
CA SER A 61 -2.65 -2.18 2.27
C SER A 61 -1.73 -2.58 3.41
N VAL A 62 -0.43 -2.61 3.22
CA VAL A 62 0.54 -2.49 4.32
C VAL A 62 1.64 -1.52 3.89
N GLU A 63 2.41 -1.01 4.84
CA GLU A 63 3.45 -0.04 4.58
C GLU A 63 4.85 -0.65 4.75
N TYR A 64 5.76 -0.38 3.81
CA TYR A 64 7.13 -0.92 3.85
C TYR A 64 8.10 -0.13 4.72
N SER A 65 7.72 1.06 5.18
CA SER A 65 8.61 1.87 6.00
C SER A 65 8.99 1.10 7.26
N ASN A 66 8.01 0.56 7.99
CA ASN A 66 8.24 -0.15 9.24
C ASN A 66 8.40 -1.66 9.05
N PRO A 67 9.46 -2.33 9.60
CA PRO A 67 9.54 -3.79 9.63
C PRO A 67 8.46 -4.48 10.48
N GLN A 68 7.79 -3.76 11.39
CA GLN A 68 6.74 -4.32 12.24
C GLN A 68 5.38 -4.34 11.55
N LEU A 69 4.51 -5.26 11.96
CA LEU A 69 3.07 -5.21 11.70
C LEU A 69 2.32 -4.45 12.79
N THR A 70 1.79 -3.29 12.44
CA THR A 70 0.94 -2.52 13.36
C THR A 70 -0.43 -3.17 13.57
N LEU A 71 -1.15 -2.75 14.61
CA LEU A 71 -2.53 -3.22 14.85
C LEU A 71 -3.45 -2.92 13.67
N GLU A 72 -3.29 -1.76 13.06
CA GLU A 72 -4.02 -1.37 11.85
C GLU A 72 -3.73 -2.33 10.69
N GLU A 73 -2.46 -2.64 10.43
CA GLU A 73 -2.06 -3.54 9.35
C GLU A 73 -2.61 -4.95 9.56
N VAL A 74 -2.50 -5.50 10.76
CA VAL A 74 -3.03 -6.83 11.09
C VAL A 74 -4.55 -6.88 10.89
N GLN A 75 -5.28 -5.87 11.37
CA GLN A 75 -6.72 -5.80 11.18
C GLN A 75 -7.11 -5.70 9.70
N GLY A 76 -6.33 -4.95 8.92
CA GLY A 76 -6.46 -4.85 7.46
C GLY A 76 -6.24 -6.18 6.75
N ILE A 77 -5.18 -6.91 7.09
CA ILE A 77 -4.88 -8.25 6.55
C ILE A 77 -6.02 -9.22 6.86
N ILE A 78 -6.50 -9.26 8.12
CA ILE A 78 -7.65 -10.08 8.51
C ILE A 78 -8.90 -9.69 7.72
N GLY A 79 -9.15 -8.39 7.54
CA GLY A 79 -10.30 -7.89 6.77
C GLY A 79 -10.27 -8.32 5.31
N ALA A 80 -9.11 -8.21 4.66
CA ALA A 80 -8.92 -8.66 3.29
C ALA A 80 -9.15 -10.18 3.17
N ARG A 81 -8.58 -10.94 4.11
CA ARG A 81 -8.72 -12.40 4.16
C ARG A 81 -10.17 -12.86 4.42
N MET A 82 -10.90 -12.13 5.27
CA MET A 82 -12.32 -12.38 5.54
C MET A 82 -13.21 -12.06 4.34
N LEU A 83 -12.99 -10.91 3.68
CA LEU A 83 -13.73 -10.54 2.46
C LEU A 83 -13.51 -11.58 1.35
N GLU A 84 -12.26 -12.01 1.15
CA GLU A 84 -11.91 -13.04 0.19
C GLU A 84 -12.62 -14.37 0.49
N THR A 85 -12.46 -14.89 1.70
CA THR A 85 -12.97 -16.23 2.03
C THR A 85 -14.49 -16.27 2.09
N CYS A 86 -15.11 -15.27 2.72
CA CYS A 86 -16.57 -15.17 2.76
C CYS A 86 -17.15 -14.88 1.37
N GLY A 87 -16.51 -13.99 0.60
CA GLY A 87 -16.93 -13.68 -0.77
C GLY A 87 -16.90 -14.92 -1.66
N ASN A 88 -15.81 -15.70 -1.62
CA ASN A 88 -15.68 -16.97 -2.34
C ASN A 88 -16.74 -18.00 -1.90
N HIS A 89 -17.00 -18.10 -0.59
CA HIS A 89 -18.03 -18.99 -0.05
C HIS A 89 -19.41 -18.64 -0.59
N PHE A 90 -19.87 -17.40 -0.42
CA PHE A 90 -21.21 -16.99 -0.85
C PHE A 90 -21.36 -16.83 -2.36
N ALA A 91 -20.26 -16.66 -3.11
CA ALA A 91 -20.29 -16.75 -4.57
C ALA A 91 -20.54 -18.18 -5.07
N LYS A 92 -20.07 -19.19 -4.32
CA LYS A 92 -20.26 -20.61 -4.63
C LYS A 92 -21.62 -21.13 -4.18
N TYR A 93 -22.03 -20.80 -2.96
CA TYR A 93 -23.24 -21.35 -2.33
C TYR A 93 -24.47 -20.42 -2.43
N GLY A 94 -24.30 -19.23 -3.00
CA GLY A 94 -25.35 -18.22 -3.15
C GLY A 94 -25.51 -17.35 -1.90
N LEU A 95 -26.00 -16.12 -2.08
CA LEU A 95 -26.26 -15.20 -0.98
C LEU A 95 -27.52 -15.63 -0.20
N HIS A 96 -27.35 -15.88 1.10
CA HIS A 96 -28.43 -16.25 2.02
C HIS A 96 -28.04 -15.87 3.46
N THR A 97 -28.99 -15.90 4.40
CA THR A 97 -28.67 -15.62 5.81
C THR A 97 -27.64 -16.64 6.32
N PRO A 98 -26.48 -16.20 6.85
CA PRO A 98 -25.43 -17.11 7.28
C PRO A 98 -25.92 -18.10 8.35
N THR A 99 -25.63 -19.38 8.14
CA THR A 99 -25.95 -20.46 9.06
C THR A 99 -24.74 -20.88 9.90
N ALA A 100 -24.96 -21.71 10.92
CA ALA A 100 -23.86 -22.31 11.68
C ALA A 100 -22.96 -23.21 10.81
N ALA A 101 -23.52 -23.84 9.77
CA ALA A 101 -22.76 -24.64 8.83
C ALA A 101 -21.84 -23.78 7.96
N ASP A 102 -22.31 -22.63 7.49
CA ASP A 102 -21.47 -21.67 6.74
C ASP A 102 -20.30 -21.20 7.58
N ILE A 103 -20.55 -20.82 8.84
CA ILE A 103 -19.48 -20.39 9.76
C ILE A 103 -18.42 -21.48 9.92
N ASN A 104 -18.82 -22.76 10.07
CA ASN A 104 -17.88 -23.87 10.18
C ASN A 104 -17.04 -24.02 8.90
N GLN A 105 -17.68 -23.98 7.73
CA GLN A 105 -16.99 -24.13 6.44
C GLN A 105 -16.04 -22.97 6.17
N ILE A 106 -16.47 -21.74 6.46
CA ILE A 106 -15.62 -20.54 6.34
C ILE A 106 -14.43 -20.63 7.31
N CYS A 107 -14.63 -21.07 8.55
CA CYS A 107 -13.52 -21.26 9.50
C CYS A 107 -12.49 -22.27 8.99
N GLU A 108 -12.92 -23.38 8.38
CA GLU A 108 -11.98 -24.36 7.80
C GLU A 108 -11.29 -23.82 6.54
N ALA A 109 -12.00 -23.07 5.70
CA ALA A 109 -11.44 -22.43 4.52
C ALA A 109 -10.41 -21.35 4.88
N LEU A 110 -10.66 -20.59 5.96
CA LEU A 110 -9.76 -19.55 6.45
C LEU A 110 -8.37 -20.08 6.81
N LYS A 111 -8.25 -21.35 7.24
CA LYS A 111 -6.98 -21.99 7.63
C LYS A 111 -6.05 -22.34 6.46
N LYS A 112 -6.52 -22.19 5.21
CA LYS A 112 -5.79 -22.61 4.00
C LYS A 112 -5.65 -21.45 3.02
N PRO A 113 -4.66 -21.44 2.12
CA PRO A 113 -4.62 -20.47 1.04
C PRO A 113 -5.93 -20.44 0.23
N SER A 114 -6.27 -19.29 -0.36
CA SER A 114 -7.47 -19.16 -1.20
C SER A 114 -7.39 -20.04 -2.44
N GLU A 115 -8.48 -20.76 -2.74
CA GLU A 115 -8.68 -21.54 -3.96
C GLU A 115 -9.84 -20.99 -4.82
N GLY A 116 -10.43 -19.87 -4.40
CA GLY A 116 -11.58 -19.27 -5.06
C GLY A 116 -11.22 -18.21 -6.11
N PRO A 117 -12.23 -17.66 -6.81
CA PRO A 117 -12.03 -16.63 -7.82
C PRO A 117 -11.60 -15.26 -7.25
N ILE A 118 -11.82 -14.99 -5.96
CA ILE A 118 -11.27 -13.82 -5.28
C ILE A 118 -9.90 -14.19 -4.73
N ILE A 119 -8.90 -13.36 -5.06
CA ILE A 119 -7.53 -13.45 -4.54
C ILE A 119 -7.20 -12.16 -3.80
N ALA A 120 -6.98 -12.26 -2.50
CA ALA A 120 -6.51 -11.16 -1.67
C ALA A 120 -5.00 -11.01 -1.79
N PHE A 121 -4.54 -9.76 -1.90
CA PHE A 121 -3.13 -9.42 -1.90
C PHE A 121 -2.87 -8.10 -1.19
N LEU A 122 -1.65 -7.88 -0.74
CA LEU A 122 -1.18 -6.65 -0.13
C LEU A 122 -0.48 -5.80 -1.19
N LEU A 123 -0.98 -4.60 -1.45
CA LEU A 123 -0.23 -3.62 -2.24
C LEU A 123 0.63 -2.81 -1.29
N ASN A 124 1.92 -2.81 -1.59
CA ASN A 124 2.89 -2.17 -0.74
C ASN A 124 3.67 -1.12 -1.54
N THR A 125 3.66 0.09 -1.01
CA THR A 125 4.21 1.31 -1.59
C THR A 125 5.71 1.40 -1.30
N ASP A 126 6.57 1.29 -2.31
CA ASP A 126 8.03 1.18 -2.19
C ASP A 126 8.79 2.50 -2.46
N GLU A 127 8.07 3.58 -2.73
CA GLU A 127 8.63 4.88 -3.08
C GLU A 127 8.68 5.91 -1.93
N ILE A 128 8.37 5.46 -0.72
CA ILE A 128 8.26 6.28 0.50
C ILE A 128 9.52 6.16 1.37
N GLU A 129 9.65 7.02 2.37
CA GLU A 129 10.76 6.99 3.32
C GLU A 129 10.67 5.78 4.26
N ALA A 130 11.82 5.15 4.56
CA ALA A 130 11.87 3.97 5.43
C ALA A 130 11.42 4.26 6.88
N ASP A 131 11.42 5.49 7.35
CA ASP A 131 10.91 5.81 8.70
C ASP A 131 9.87 6.92 8.69
N ARG A 132 8.91 6.76 7.77
CA ARG A 132 7.89 7.76 7.49
C ARG A 132 7.09 8.23 8.72
N TYR A 133 6.76 7.31 9.64
CA TYR A 133 5.91 7.57 10.81
C TYR A 133 6.65 7.48 12.16
N SER A 134 7.98 7.59 12.16
CA SER A 134 8.82 7.61 13.37
C SER A 134 8.56 6.45 14.36
N MET A 135 8.18 5.30 13.84
CA MET A 135 7.95 4.07 14.60
C MET A 135 8.93 2.96 14.19
N ASN A 136 9.86 3.23 13.27
CA ASN A 136 10.83 2.24 12.83
C ASN A 136 11.97 2.08 13.86
N PRO A 137 12.22 0.87 14.38
CA PRO A 137 13.30 0.63 15.34
C PRO A 137 14.71 0.76 14.74
N LEU A 138 14.84 1.05 13.44
CA LEU A 138 16.10 1.29 12.75
C LEU A 138 16.36 2.77 12.46
N ARG A 139 15.44 3.66 12.86
CA ARG A 139 15.42 5.08 12.48
C ARG A 139 16.73 5.83 12.63
N ALA A 140 17.41 5.67 13.77
CA ALA A 140 18.68 6.34 14.02
C ALA A 140 19.74 5.90 13.00
N SER A 141 19.85 4.60 12.74
CA SER A 141 20.81 4.04 11.79
C SER A 141 20.49 4.37 10.32
N ILE A 142 19.21 4.51 9.97
CA ILE A 142 18.77 4.98 8.65
C ILE A 142 19.25 6.43 8.42
N VAL A 143 19.18 7.27 9.46
CA VAL A 143 19.70 8.64 9.41
C VAL A 143 21.23 8.67 9.38
N GLU A 144 21.90 7.89 10.24
CA GLU A 144 23.36 7.81 10.33
C GLU A 144 24.01 7.30 9.04
N SER A 145 23.37 6.35 8.35
CA SER A 145 23.82 5.84 7.04
C SER A 145 23.56 6.80 5.87
N GLY A 146 22.89 7.93 6.10
CA GLY A 146 22.56 8.92 5.06
C GLY A 146 21.38 8.54 4.16
N GLN A 147 20.65 7.47 4.49
CA GLN A 147 19.60 6.90 3.64
C GLN A 147 18.19 7.40 3.98
N SER A 148 18.05 8.28 4.99
CA SER A 148 16.75 8.74 5.51
C SER A 148 15.81 9.45 4.53
N ALA A 149 16.33 9.95 3.40
CA ALA A 149 15.53 10.56 2.34
C ALA A 149 15.45 9.72 1.06
N PHE A 150 15.94 8.48 1.10
CA PHE A 150 15.86 7.56 -0.04
C PHE A 150 14.44 6.98 -0.11
N PRO A 151 13.95 6.65 -1.32
CA PRO A 151 12.87 5.69 -1.44
C PRO A 151 13.26 4.39 -0.75
N VAL A 152 12.32 3.76 -0.04
CA VAL A 152 12.57 2.52 0.71
C VAL A 152 13.10 1.39 -0.18
N ALA A 153 12.72 1.37 -1.46
CA ALA A 153 13.28 0.48 -2.48
C ALA A 153 14.82 0.54 -2.62
N TYR A 154 15.45 1.66 -2.26
CA TYR A 154 16.89 1.87 -2.41
C TYR A 154 17.68 1.75 -1.12
N VAL A 155 16.99 1.64 0.02
CA VAL A 155 17.64 1.51 1.32
C VAL A 155 18.36 0.16 1.40
N LYS A 156 19.58 0.19 1.94
CA LYS A 156 20.46 -0.96 2.16
C LYS A 156 20.58 -1.26 3.64
N THR A 157 20.67 -2.55 3.96
CA THR A 157 20.70 -3.05 5.35
C THR A 157 22.08 -3.04 5.99
N ASP A 158 23.16 -2.95 5.20
CA ASP A 158 24.55 -3.19 5.63
C ASP A 158 25.03 -2.31 6.81
N GLN A 159 24.42 -1.15 7.04
CA GLN A 159 24.78 -0.21 8.11
C GLN A 159 23.65 0.01 9.12
N LEU A 160 22.55 -0.71 8.97
CA LEU A 160 21.40 -0.54 9.85
C LEU A 160 21.60 -1.33 11.14
N LYS A 161 21.09 -0.78 12.24
CA LYS A 161 21.16 -1.37 13.57
C LYS A 161 19.93 -0.96 14.36
N ILE A 162 19.56 -1.80 15.33
CA ILE A 162 18.51 -1.48 16.28
C ILE A 162 18.88 -0.22 17.07
N ASP A 163 17.98 0.76 17.05
CA ASP A 163 18.02 1.95 17.88
C ASP A 163 17.64 1.57 19.32
N LYS A 164 18.66 1.41 20.17
CA LYS A 164 18.48 1.05 21.59
C LYS A 164 17.75 2.13 22.38
N GLU A 165 17.84 3.39 21.98
CA GLU A 165 17.14 4.48 22.66
C GLU A 165 15.65 4.44 22.34
N PHE A 166 15.29 4.21 21.08
CA PHE A 166 13.91 3.94 20.66
C PHE A 166 13.33 2.75 21.42
N VAL A 167 14.03 1.62 21.45
CA VAL A 167 13.55 0.41 22.15
C VAL A 167 13.32 0.70 23.63
N ARG A 168 14.29 1.32 24.32
CA ARG A 168 14.14 1.67 25.75
C ARG A 168 12.95 2.60 26.00
N LYS A 169 12.66 3.52 25.07
CA LYS A 169 11.57 4.49 25.21
C LYS A 169 10.19 3.88 24.92
N TYR A 170 10.10 2.97 23.96
CA TYR A 170 8.82 2.52 23.40
C TYR A 170 8.51 1.03 23.58
N GLU A 171 9.33 0.29 24.32
CA GLU A 171 9.06 -1.10 24.68
C GLU A 171 7.67 -1.23 25.34
N GLY A 172 6.82 -2.10 24.77
CA GLY A 172 5.43 -2.31 25.19
C GLY A 172 4.43 -1.27 24.67
N ALA A 173 4.89 -0.12 24.18
CA ALA A 173 4.02 0.94 23.65
C ALA A 173 3.92 0.94 22.11
N LEU A 174 5.06 0.74 21.43
CA LEU A 174 5.13 0.63 19.96
C LEU A 174 5.77 -0.67 19.49
N ILE A 175 6.69 -1.23 20.27
CA ILE A 175 7.44 -2.44 19.92
C ILE A 175 7.60 -3.37 21.12
N SER A 176 7.51 -4.67 20.90
CA SER A 176 7.82 -5.67 21.93
C SER A 176 9.27 -6.16 21.83
N ARG A 177 9.80 -6.68 22.94
CA ARG A 177 11.15 -7.26 22.96
C ARG A 177 11.33 -8.42 21.97
N GLN A 178 10.34 -9.28 21.84
CA GLN A 178 10.38 -10.44 20.93
C GLN A 178 10.50 -9.99 19.48
N GLU A 179 9.85 -8.88 19.11
CA GLU A 179 9.97 -8.30 17.78
C GLU A 179 11.33 -7.67 17.55
N VAL A 180 11.90 -6.96 18.53
CA VAL A 180 13.27 -6.43 18.43
C VAL A 180 14.26 -7.56 18.13
N GLU A 181 14.11 -8.69 18.82
CA GLU A 181 14.94 -9.87 18.60
C GLU A 181 14.72 -10.50 17.21
N LEU A 182 13.47 -10.58 16.74
CA LEU A 182 13.15 -11.05 15.38
C LEU A 182 13.77 -10.13 14.31
N ILE A 183 13.55 -8.82 14.43
CA ILE A 183 14.07 -7.79 13.53
C ILE A 183 15.60 -7.85 13.51
N GLY A 184 16.26 -7.93 14.67
CA GLY A 184 17.71 -8.05 14.75
C GLY A 184 18.24 -9.29 14.01
N ARG A 185 17.68 -10.48 14.29
CA ARG A 185 18.09 -11.72 13.61
C ARG A 185 17.89 -11.68 12.11
N GLN A 186 16.78 -11.10 11.65
CA GLN A 186 16.51 -11.00 10.22
C GLN A 186 17.37 -9.95 9.53
N LEU A 187 17.71 -8.86 10.23
CA LEU A 187 18.63 -7.84 9.74
C LEU A 187 20.03 -8.41 9.55
N ASP A 188 20.51 -9.24 10.48
CA ASP A 188 21.82 -9.92 10.38
C ASP A 188 21.89 -10.87 9.17
N CYS A 189 20.75 -11.45 8.78
CA CYS A 189 20.63 -12.33 7.61
C CYS A 189 20.25 -11.59 6.32
N ALA A 190 20.01 -10.27 6.39
CA ALA A 190 19.53 -9.51 5.25
C ALA A 190 20.66 -9.31 4.22
N ALA A 191 20.46 -9.79 3.00
CA ALA A 191 21.42 -9.69 1.91
C ALA A 191 21.42 -8.30 1.24
N GLY A 192 21.50 -7.23 2.04
CA GLY A 192 21.60 -5.84 1.57
C GLY A 192 20.30 -5.20 1.07
N SER A 193 19.19 -5.93 1.00
CA SER A 193 17.88 -5.44 0.52
C SER A 193 16.97 -5.11 1.71
N TYR A 194 16.70 -3.82 1.95
CA TYR A 194 15.81 -3.41 3.03
C TYR A 194 14.37 -3.90 2.84
N MET A 195 13.90 -3.89 1.60
CA MET A 195 12.55 -4.34 1.25
C MET A 195 12.36 -5.84 1.48
N ASP A 196 13.34 -6.67 1.09
CA ASP A 196 13.27 -8.11 1.35
C ASP A 196 13.39 -8.42 2.83
N PHE A 197 14.18 -7.63 3.56
CA PHE A 197 14.24 -7.68 5.02
C PHE A 197 12.88 -7.38 5.67
N VAL A 198 12.25 -6.25 5.33
CA VAL A 198 10.93 -5.87 5.88
C VAL A 198 9.87 -6.93 5.55
N ASP A 199 9.81 -7.39 4.30
CA ASP A 199 8.87 -8.45 3.92
C ASP A 199 9.13 -9.72 4.73
N SER A 200 10.39 -10.15 4.84
CA SER A 200 10.74 -11.34 5.62
C SER A 200 10.31 -11.21 7.10
N VAL A 201 10.43 -10.02 7.70
CA VAL A 201 9.98 -9.78 9.09
C VAL A 201 8.47 -9.86 9.17
N LYS A 202 7.75 -9.13 8.32
CA LYS A 202 6.29 -9.11 8.32
C LYS A 202 5.70 -10.48 8.03
N TYR A 203 6.27 -11.25 7.10
CA TYR A 203 5.79 -12.62 6.83
C TYR A 203 6.04 -13.57 7.99
N ALA A 204 7.18 -13.47 8.68
CA ALA A 204 7.40 -14.25 9.91
C ALA A 204 6.39 -13.89 11.01
N GLN A 205 6.07 -12.61 11.17
CA GLN A 205 5.01 -12.16 12.08
C GLN A 205 3.63 -12.68 11.64
N MET A 206 3.28 -12.61 10.36
CA MET A 206 2.02 -13.16 9.83
C MET A 206 1.90 -14.67 10.07
N GLU A 207 2.98 -15.43 9.94
CA GLU A 207 2.97 -16.88 10.22
C GLU A 207 2.65 -17.20 11.69
N GLU A 208 3.18 -16.42 12.64
CA GLU A 208 2.87 -16.56 14.07
C GLU A 208 1.43 -16.13 14.37
N LEU A 209 1.00 -15.00 13.81
CA LEU A 209 -0.37 -14.50 13.96
C LEU A 209 -1.38 -15.47 13.33
N SER A 210 -1.01 -16.16 12.26
CA SER A 210 -1.84 -17.18 11.64
C SER A 210 -2.22 -18.30 12.59
N GLN A 211 -1.26 -18.75 13.41
CA GLN A 211 -1.52 -19.74 14.47
C GLN A 211 -2.43 -19.15 15.55
N THR A 212 -2.14 -17.93 15.98
CA THR A 212 -2.89 -17.22 17.03
C THR A 212 -4.36 -17.01 16.66
N PHE A 213 -4.62 -16.48 15.46
CA PHE A 213 -5.97 -16.21 14.99
C PHE A 213 -6.68 -17.46 14.46
N GLY A 214 -5.94 -18.50 14.06
CA GLY A 214 -6.46 -19.71 13.44
C GLY A 214 -6.91 -19.46 11.99
N MET A 215 -6.16 -18.64 11.26
CA MET A 215 -6.40 -18.26 9.86
C MET A 215 -5.07 -18.17 9.13
N ASP A 216 -5.00 -18.59 7.87
CA ASP A 216 -3.87 -18.28 7.01
C ASP A 216 -3.92 -16.79 6.63
N LEU A 217 -2.98 -16.00 7.16
CA LEU A 217 -2.83 -14.57 6.99
C LEU A 217 -1.70 -14.22 6.02
N SER A 218 -0.97 -15.23 5.52
CA SER A 218 0.16 -15.07 4.59
C SER A 218 -0.32 -14.75 3.17
N LEU A 219 -1.04 -13.64 3.02
CA LEU A 219 -1.50 -13.10 1.74
C LEU A 219 -0.32 -12.85 0.81
N TYR A 220 -0.56 -12.91 -0.50
CA TYR A 220 0.44 -12.49 -1.47
C TYR A 220 0.63 -10.97 -1.42
N THR A 221 1.73 -10.47 -1.98
CA THR A 221 2.02 -9.04 -2.06
C THR A 221 2.51 -8.61 -3.45
N LEU A 222 2.33 -7.32 -3.73
CA LEU A 222 2.81 -6.60 -4.90
C LEU A 222 3.56 -5.34 -4.44
N ARG A 223 4.79 -5.15 -4.95
CA ARG A 223 5.61 -3.94 -4.74
C ARG A 223 5.40 -2.97 -5.89
N MET A 224 4.98 -1.74 -5.58
CA MET A 224 4.83 -0.66 -6.56
C MET A 224 5.21 0.68 -5.93
N PRO A 225 5.57 1.69 -6.75
CA PRO A 225 5.74 1.67 -8.19
C PRO A 225 7.17 1.40 -8.66
N LEU A 226 8.20 1.59 -7.81
CA LEU A 226 9.59 1.60 -8.26
C LEU A 226 10.05 0.23 -8.73
N THR A 227 9.74 -0.83 -7.97
CA THR A 227 10.04 -2.20 -8.38
C THR A 227 9.42 -2.53 -9.74
N THR A 228 8.19 -2.08 -10.00
CA THR A 228 7.52 -2.26 -11.30
C THR A 228 8.21 -1.44 -12.40
N LEU A 229 8.48 -0.16 -12.15
CA LEU A 229 9.16 0.72 -13.11
C LEU A 229 10.55 0.22 -13.50
N GLN A 230 11.29 -0.39 -12.58
CA GLN A 230 12.59 -1.01 -12.83
C GLN A 230 12.49 -2.26 -13.71
N ALA A 231 11.43 -3.04 -13.55
CA ALA A 231 11.22 -4.29 -14.30
C ALA A 231 10.58 -4.05 -15.68
N GLU A 232 9.87 -2.94 -15.84
CA GLU A 232 9.16 -2.57 -17.06
C GLU A 232 10.07 -1.93 -18.12
N ALA A 233 9.78 -2.20 -19.40
CA ALA A 233 10.40 -1.50 -20.53
C ALA A 233 9.81 -0.09 -20.69
N LYS A 234 10.51 0.78 -21.44
CA LYS A 234 10.15 2.19 -21.64
C LYS A 234 8.75 2.41 -22.23
N ASP A 235 8.27 1.48 -23.04
CA ASP A 235 6.94 1.50 -23.66
C ASP A 235 5.86 0.78 -22.85
N SER A 236 6.19 0.30 -21.65
CA SER A 236 5.25 -0.35 -20.74
C SER A 236 4.35 0.66 -20.03
N LEU A 237 3.33 0.14 -19.34
CA LEU A 237 2.21 0.92 -18.84
C LEU A 237 2.63 2.10 -17.95
N LEU A 238 3.47 1.90 -16.93
CA LEU A 238 3.78 2.98 -16.00
C LEU A 238 4.66 4.05 -16.64
N HIS A 239 5.64 3.65 -17.46
CA HIS A 239 6.47 4.60 -18.21
C HIS A 239 5.62 5.42 -19.20
N TYR A 240 4.66 4.78 -19.85
CA TYR A 240 3.71 5.47 -20.74
C TYR A 240 2.80 6.44 -19.99
N VAL A 241 2.27 6.05 -18.83
CA VAL A 241 1.44 6.94 -18.00
C VAL A 241 2.26 8.17 -17.60
N ILE A 242 3.48 7.99 -17.08
CA ILE A 242 4.35 9.11 -16.71
C ILE A 242 4.67 10.00 -17.91
N SER A 243 5.02 9.40 -19.05
CA SER A 243 5.27 10.12 -20.31
C SER A 243 4.07 10.97 -20.73
N SER A 244 2.88 10.38 -20.69
CA SER A 244 1.65 10.99 -21.16
C SER A 244 1.19 12.14 -20.27
N VAL A 245 1.29 12.00 -18.95
CA VAL A 245 0.88 13.07 -18.03
C VAL A 245 1.82 14.28 -18.05
N HIS A 246 3.05 14.13 -18.59
CA HIS A 246 4.03 15.22 -18.76
C HIS A 246 4.15 15.74 -20.20
N ARG A 247 3.26 15.31 -21.11
CA ARG A 247 3.37 15.62 -22.54
C ARG A 247 3.35 17.12 -22.85
N ASP A 248 2.43 17.84 -22.23
CA ASP A 248 2.14 19.25 -22.46
C ASP A 248 1.38 19.86 -21.27
N TYR A 249 1.13 21.18 -21.34
CA TYR A 249 0.39 21.92 -20.32
C TYR A 249 -1.01 21.34 -20.06
N GLU A 250 -1.73 20.94 -21.11
CA GLU A 250 -3.10 20.42 -20.99
C GLU A 250 -3.11 19.11 -20.21
N SER A 251 -2.19 18.19 -20.53
CA SER A 251 -2.06 16.88 -19.88
C SER A 251 -1.74 17.04 -18.38
N VAL A 252 -0.81 17.95 -18.04
CA VAL A 252 -0.50 18.27 -16.64
C VAL A 252 -1.70 18.90 -15.94
N SER A 253 -2.41 19.81 -16.61
CA SER A 253 -3.60 20.46 -16.07
C SER A 253 -4.74 19.47 -15.81
N GLN A 254 -4.96 18.49 -16.69
CA GLN A 254 -5.94 17.43 -16.50
C GLN A 254 -5.60 16.54 -15.29
N ALA A 255 -4.32 16.18 -15.13
CA ALA A 255 -3.84 15.46 -13.95
C ALA A 255 -4.07 16.25 -12.65
N TYR A 256 -3.82 17.57 -12.68
CA TYR A 256 -4.09 18.47 -11.55
C TYR A 256 -5.57 18.54 -11.21
N SER A 257 -6.44 18.65 -12.22
CA SER A 257 -7.89 18.64 -12.03
C SER A 257 -8.38 17.35 -11.38
N CYS A 258 -7.83 16.19 -11.76
CA CYS A 258 -8.15 14.92 -11.11
C CYS A 258 -7.82 14.94 -9.61
N MET A 259 -6.74 15.62 -9.21
CA MET A 259 -6.37 15.80 -7.81
C MET A 259 -7.10 16.96 -7.11
N GLY A 260 -8.01 17.67 -7.79
CA GLY A 260 -8.66 18.88 -7.27
C GLY A 260 -7.69 20.04 -7.04
N ARG A 261 -6.63 20.15 -7.86
CA ARG A 261 -5.59 21.18 -7.74
C ARG A 261 -5.63 22.16 -8.91
N SER A 262 -5.18 23.39 -8.66
CA SER A 262 -5.03 24.41 -9.71
C SER A 262 -3.60 24.49 -10.25
N MET A 263 -3.47 24.86 -11.52
CA MET A 263 -2.19 25.12 -12.18
C MET A 263 -1.58 26.50 -11.84
N ALA A 264 -2.13 27.21 -10.84
CA ALA A 264 -1.68 28.56 -10.50
C ALA A 264 -0.28 28.56 -9.87
N SER A 265 -0.02 27.65 -8.92
CA SER A 265 1.28 27.57 -8.24
C SER A 265 2.30 26.68 -8.96
N ARG A 266 1.82 25.67 -9.71
CA ARG A 266 2.64 24.72 -10.49
C ARG A 266 3.68 23.99 -9.61
N THR A 267 3.31 23.64 -8.39
CA THR A 267 4.21 23.06 -7.38
C THR A 267 4.02 21.57 -7.14
N THR A 268 2.91 20.98 -7.61
CA THR A 268 2.62 19.56 -7.40
C THR A 268 3.31 18.74 -8.48
N LEU A 269 4.38 18.06 -8.10
CA LEU A 269 5.09 17.13 -8.99
C LEU A 269 4.22 15.89 -9.23
N LEU A 270 3.90 15.58 -10.50
CA LEU A 270 3.17 14.38 -10.88
C LEU A 270 4.03 13.11 -10.72
N THR A 271 5.34 13.27 -10.88
CA THR A 271 6.35 12.33 -10.39
C THR A 271 7.46 13.11 -9.71
N VAL A 272 8.01 12.60 -8.60
CA VAL A 272 9.11 13.24 -7.86
C VAL A 272 10.44 12.68 -8.36
N PRO A 273 11.24 13.44 -9.13
CA PRO A 273 12.52 12.95 -9.64
C PRO A 273 13.51 12.67 -8.52
N HIS A 274 14.24 11.56 -8.64
CA HIS A 274 15.28 11.21 -7.69
C HIS A 274 16.57 11.98 -7.98
N SER A 275 17.30 12.35 -6.93
CA SER A 275 18.61 12.97 -7.09
C SER A 275 19.68 11.96 -7.47
N LYS A 276 20.82 12.44 -7.99
CA LYS A 276 22.03 11.60 -8.18
C LYS A 276 22.60 11.10 -6.85
N LEU A 277 22.23 11.73 -5.73
CA LEU A 277 22.59 11.31 -4.38
C LEU A 277 21.65 10.22 -3.83
N GLY A 278 20.62 9.80 -4.58
CA GLY A 278 19.68 8.75 -4.20
C GLY A 278 18.42 9.25 -3.49
N TYR A 279 18.29 10.57 -3.25
CA TYR A 279 17.11 11.14 -2.58
C TYR A 279 15.87 10.99 -3.46
N GLY A 280 14.78 10.54 -2.87
CA GLY A 280 13.48 10.36 -3.54
C GLY A 280 12.29 10.60 -2.63
N SER A 281 12.54 11.12 -1.42
CA SER A 281 11.54 11.49 -0.42
C SER A 281 10.52 12.49 -0.98
N LYS A 282 9.26 12.05 -1.08
CA LYS A 282 8.15 12.93 -1.46
C LYS A 282 7.92 14.03 -0.42
N ARG A 283 8.32 13.79 0.83
CA ARG A 283 8.19 14.77 1.93
C ARG A 283 9.27 15.84 1.90
N ALA A 284 10.51 15.50 1.55
CA ALA A 284 11.65 16.43 1.47
C ALA A 284 11.71 17.19 0.14
N ALA A 285 11.11 16.66 -0.93
CA ALA A 285 11.11 17.31 -2.24
C ALA A 285 10.21 18.55 -2.29
N ARG A 286 10.69 19.61 -2.92
CA ARG A 286 9.92 20.80 -3.33
C ARG A 286 10.10 20.99 -4.83
N GLY A 287 8.99 21.17 -5.54
CA GLY A 287 8.97 21.20 -7.00
C GLY A 287 8.41 22.50 -7.57
N LYS A 288 8.88 22.87 -8.76
CA LYS A 288 8.23 23.88 -9.60
C LYS A 288 8.25 23.44 -11.07
N ILE A 289 7.11 23.51 -11.72
CA ILE A 289 6.91 23.11 -13.11
C ILE A 289 6.95 24.36 -14.00
N HIS A 290 7.79 24.32 -15.03
CA HIS A 290 8.03 25.42 -15.95
C HIS A 290 7.60 25.06 -17.37
N PHE A 291 6.86 25.96 -18.01
CA PHE A 291 6.37 25.80 -19.39
C PHE A 291 6.90 26.92 -20.26
N GLU A 292 7.22 26.58 -21.50
CA GLU A 292 7.45 27.52 -22.60
C GLU A 292 6.27 27.38 -23.57
N GLY A 293 5.33 28.33 -23.53
CA GLY A 293 4.03 28.17 -24.17
C GLY A 293 3.28 26.96 -23.58
N THR A 294 2.95 25.98 -24.43
CA THR A 294 2.31 24.72 -24.02
C THR A 294 3.31 23.59 -23.74
N LYS A 295 4.58 23.75 -24.14
CA LYS A 295 5.62 22.74 -23.96
C LYS A 295 6.11 22.77 -22.51
N LEU A 296 6.20 21.60 -21.88
CA LEU A 296 6.92 21.45 -20.61
C LEU A 296 8.41 21.68 -20.87
N ASP A 297 8.98 22.76 -20.34
CA ASP A 297 10.41 23.07 -20.51
C ASP A 297 11.24 22.31 -19.48
N ASN A 298 10.93 22.47 -18.21
CA ASN A 298 11.64 21.77 -17.13
C ASN A 298 10.82 21.68 -15.83
N VAL A 299 11.29 20.81 -14.95
CA VAL A 299 10.88 20.72 -13.55
C VAL A 299 12.09 21.01 -12.67
N SER A 300 11.99 22.05 -11.85
CA SER A 300 12.98 22.36 -10.81
C SER A 300 12.64 21.60 -9.53
N VAL A 301 13.63 20.91 -8.96
CA VAL A 301 13.51 20.12 -7.73
C VAL A 301 14.52 20.63 -6.71
N THR A 302 14.07 20.81 -5.47
CA THR A 302 14.94 21.10 -4.33
C THR A 302 14.58 20.13 -3.21
N TYR A 303 15.55 19.33 -2.79
CA TYR A 303 15.46 18.50 -1.59
C TYR A 303 15.95 19.31 -0.40
N GLN A 304 15.16 19.30 0.68
CA GLN A 304 15.49 19.98 1.93
C GLN A 304 15.22 19.05 3.10
N THR A 305 16.13 19.08 4.08
CA THR A 305 15.96 18.34 5.33
C THR A 305 14.61 18.69 5.96
N THR A 306 13.77 17.68 6.14
CA THR A 306 12.36 17.87 6.51
C THR A 306 11.96 16.86 7.59
N MET A 307 11.18 17.32 8.57
CA MET A 307 10.52 16.44 9.54
C MET A 307 9.46 15.56 8.86
N LEU A 308 9.49 14.28 9.20
CA LEU A 308 8.53 13.28 8.75
C LEU A 308 7.26 13.33 9.63
N TYR A 309 6.51 12.24 9.69
CA TYR A 309 5.31 12.16 10.51
C TYR A 309 5.65 11.62 11.90
N PRO A 310 5.03 12.16 12.96
CA PRO A 310 5.16 11.61 14.31
C PRO A 310 4.49 10.23 14.42
N ASN A 311 4.86 9.48 15.45
CA ASN A 311 4.07 8.37 15.96
C ASN A 311 2.95 8.87 16.91
N GLU A 312 1.93 8.06 17.14
CA GLU A 312 0.79 8.41 18.00
C GLU A 312 1.12 8.48 19.51
N ILE A 313 2.29 8.00 19.96
CA ILE A 313 2.68 8.05 21.39
C ILE A 313 3.32 9.38 21.77
N ASP A 314 4.27 9.86 20.98
CA ASP A 314 4.99 11.11 21.23
C ASP A 314 5.04 11.98 19.96
N PRO A 315 4.18 13.01 19.87
CA PRO A 315 4.12 13.86 18.68
C PRO A 315 5.36 14.73 18.47
N ASN A 316 6.28 14.80 19.45
CA ASN A 316 7.51 15.56 19.34
C ASN A 316 8.72 14.71 18.95
N ASP A 317 8.61 13.38 19.05
CA ASP A 317 9.64 12.45 18.60
C ASP A 317 9.42 12.12 17.13
N VAL A 318 10.00 12.95 16.27
CA VAL A 318 9.76 12.91 14.83
C VAL A 318 11.05 12.62 14.09
N SER A 319 10.96 11.67 13.17
CA SER A 319 12.06 11.32 12.29
C SER A 319 12.31 12.37 11.22
N ILE A 320 13.49 12.32 10.63
CA ILE A 320 13.93 13.34 9.68
C ILE A 320 14.37 12.67 8.38
N ALA A 321 13.90 13.19 7.25
CA ALA A 321 14.51 12.93 5.95
C ALA A 321 15.60 13.97 5.74
N LYS A 322 16.86 13.60 6.00
CA LYS A 322 18.02 14.44 5.72
C LYS A 322 18.33 14.41 4.24
N ALA A 323 18.19 15.55 3.57
CA ALA A 323 18.54 15.71 2.16
C ALA A 323 18.77 17.17 1.83
N GLU A 324 19.84 17.44 1.10
CA GLU A 324 20.11 18.76 0.52
C GLU A 324 20.61 18.53 -0.91
N ASP A 325 19.79 18.92 -1.87
CA ASP A 325 20.17 18.91 -3.28
C ASP A 325 19.24 19.84 -4.07
N ARG A 326 19.73 20.34 -5.21
CA ARG A 326 18.93 21.14 -6.13
C ARG A 326 19.34 20.86 -7.57
N PHE A 327 18.36 20.52 -8.39
CA PHE A 327 18.57 20.21 -9.79
C PHE A 327 17.33 20.49 -10.62
N THR A 328 17.47 20.33 -11.93
CA THR A 328 16.38 20.46 -12.90
C THR A 328 16.31 19.22 -13.78
N VAL A 329 15.11 18.77 -14.10
CA VAL A 329 14.84 17.72 -15.09
C VAL A 329 14.20 18.37 -16.30
N LYS A 330 14.70 18.08 -17.51
CA LYS A 330 14.13 18.62 -18.74
C LYS A 330 12.78 17.99 -19.02
N GLY A 331 11.84 18.76 -19.54
CA GLY A 331 10.50 18.28 -19.86
C GLY A 331 10.53 17.15 -20.89
N ASP A 332 11.45 17.19 -21.85
CA ASP A 332 11.63 16.13 -22.83
C ASP A 332 12.04 14.78 -22.17
N GLN A 333 12.77 14.79 -21.06
CA GLN A 333 13.09 13.57 -20.29
C GLN A 333 11.88 12.98 -19.57
N LEU A 334 10.91 13.81 -19.18
CA LEU A 334 9.67 13.36 -18.54
C LEU A 334 8.61 12.95 -19.58
N LYS A 335 8.63 13.57 -20.76
CA LYS A 335 7.75 13.24 -21.88
C LYS A 335 8.17 11.93 -22.58
N ASP A 336 9.47 11.67 -22.64
CA ASP A 336 10.03 10.42 -23.16
C ASP A 336 10.62 9.59 -22.01
N TYR A 337 9.77 9.34 -21.01
CA TYR A 337 10.17 8.85 -19.70
C TYR A 337 10.87 7.49 -19.77
N SER A 338 11.99 7.38 -19.07
CA SER A 338 12.68 6.12 -18.79
C SER A 338 13.10 6.13 -17.33
N PHE A 339 12.72 5.11 -16.58
CA PHE A 339 13.12 4.98 -15.18
C PHE A 339 14.64 4.93 -15.00
N THR A 340 15.35 4.28 -15.93
CA THR A 340 16.82 4.17 -15.89
C THR A 340 17.50 5.53 -16.06
N GLU A 341 16.94 6.41 -16.88
CA GLU A 341 17.52 7.73 -17.18
C GLU A 341 17.03 8.81 -16.21
N THR A 342 15.77 8.73 -15.80
CA THR A 342 15.07 9.70 -14.96
C THR A 342 14.30 8.96 -13.86
N PRO A 343 14.97 8.33 -12.89
CA PRO A 343 14.30 7.62 -11.81
C PRO A 343 13.41 8.61 -11.03
N SER A 344 12.16 8.22 -10.77
CA SER A 344 11.19 9.13 -10.14
C SER A 344 10.07 8.37 -9.44
N SER A 345 9.50 8.98 -8.39
CA SER A 345 8.39 8.45 -7.61
C SER A 345 7.05 9.05 -8.05
N PRO A 346 6.23 8.34 -8.86
CA PRO A 346 4.93 8.85 -9.31
C PRO A 346 3.94 9.00 -8.16
N GLN A 347 2.96 9.89 -8.32
CA GLN A 347 1.83 10.00 -7.37
C GLN A 347 0.96 8.73 -7.40
N PHE A 348 0.39 8.35 -6.25
CA PHE A 348 -0.40 7.12 -6.08
C PHE A 348 -1.46 6.92 -7.16
N PHE A 349 -2.28 7.95 -7.43
CA PHE A 349 -3.37 7.85 -8.37
C PHE A 349 -2.92 7.47 -9.79
N LEU A 350 -1.68 7.80 -10.18
CA LEU A 350 -1.10 7.44 -11.48
C LEU A 350 -0.75 5.96 -11.53
N TYR A 351 0.05 5.46 -10.57
CA TYR A 351 0.49 4.07 -10.62
C TYR A 351 -0.60 3.09 -10.19
N ALA A 352 -1.61 3.53 -9.47
CA ALA A 352 -2.78 2.72 -9.13
C ALA A 352 -3.56 2.25 -10.39
N LEU A 353 -3.35 2.86 -11.56
CA LEU A 353 -3.84 2.35 -12.84
C LEU A 353 -3.23 1.00 -13.25
N ALA A 354 -2.00 0.73 -12.81
CA ALA A 354 -1.32 -0.54 -13.08
C ALA A 354 -1.56 -1.59 -11.99
N SER A 355 -2.22 -1.23 -10.89
CA SER A 355 -2.68 -2.20 -9.89
C SER A 355 -3.80 -3.08 -10.46
N PRO A 356 -3.76 -4.40 -10.26
CA PRO A 356 -4.75 -5.34 -10.82
C PRO A 356 -6.09 -5.36 -10.07
N GLU A 357 -6.22 -4.56 -9.01
CA GLU A 357 -7.34 -4.60 -8.08
C GLU A 357 -8.71 -4.36 -8.74
N ARG A 358 -9.70 -5.14 -8.32
CA ARG A 358 -11.13 -4.90 -8.56
C ARG A 358 -11.88 -4.49 -7.30
N ALA A 359 -11.24 -4.65 -6.15
CA ALA A 359 -11.65 -4.07 -4.88
C ALA A 359 -10.43 -3.68 -4.06
N ALA A 360 -10.59 -2.65 -3.23
CA ALA A 360 -9.59 -2.15 -2.32
C ALA A 360 -10.18 -2.08 -0.90
N LEU A 361 -9.45 -2.58 0.09
CA LEU A 361 -9.70 -2.35 1.51
C LEU A 361 -8.72 -1.28 2.02
N TRP A 362 -9.29 -0.15 2.42
CA TRP A 362 -8.58 0.93 3.09
C TRP A 362 -8.68 0.82 4.60
N HIS A 363 -7.73 1.41 5.29
CA HIS A 363 -7.67 1.40 6.75
C HIS A 363 -8.04 2.79 7.25
N GLY A 364 -9.23 2.96 7.82
CA GLY A 364 -9.59 4.18 8.53
C GLY A 364 -9.72 5.46 7.68
N VAL A 365 -10.16 5.39 6.42
CA VAL A 365 -10.52 6.60 5.65
C VAL A 365 -11.53 7.40 6.47
N GLY A 366 -11.19 8.66 6.77
CA GLY A 366 -11.97 9.54 7.65
C GLY A 366 -11.31 9.82 9.01
N ALA A 367 -10.49 8.91 9.54
CA ALA A 367 -9.66 9.17 10.71
C ALA A 367 -8.40 9.98 10.36
N PHE A 368 -7.74 9.62 9.26
CA PHE A 368 -6.41 10.14 8.89
C PHE A 368 -6.37 10.88 7.54
N ALA A 369 -7.49 11.47 7.11
CA ALA A 369 -7.57 12.38 5.95
C ALA A 369 -7.19 11.80 4.56
N ALA A 370 -7.61 10.57 4.23
CA ALA A 370 -7.37 9.96 2.92
C ALA A 370 -8.43 10.25 1.84
N THR A 371 -9.51 10.99 2.11
CA THR A 371 -10.61 11.21 1.15
C THR A 371 -10.15 11.80 -0.18
N LYS A 372 -9.17 12.72 -0.16
CA LYS A 372 -8.61 13.32 -1.37
C LYS A 372 -7.86 12.32 -2.24
N LEU A 373 -7.24 11.31 -1.63
CA LEU A 373 -6.57 10.22 -2.35
C LEU A 373 -7.60 9.42 -3.15
N LEU A 374 -8.69 8.99 -2.50
CA LEU A 374 -9.77 8.27 -3.17
C LEU A 374 -10.43 9.12 -4.26
N GLN A 375 -10.68 10.41 -3.99
CA GLN A 375 -11.21 11.34 -5.01
C GLN A 375 -10.31 11.39 -6.24
N SER A 376 -8.99 11.53 -6.06
CA SER A 376 -8.05 11.56 -7.19
C SER A 376 -8.01 10.26 -7.97
N TYR A 377 -8.15 9.14 -7.27
CA TYR A 377 -8.19 7.81 -7.85
C TYR A 377 -9.44 7.59 -8.71
N THR A 378 -10.62 7.90 -8.15
CA THR A 378 -11.91 7.79 -8.85
C THR A 378 -12.00 8.79 -10.01
N ALA A 379 -11.52 10.02 -9.83
CA ALA A 379 -11.55 11.05 -10.87
C ALA A 379 -10.73 10.67 -12.10
N LEU A 380 -9.52 10.12 -11.89
CA LEU A 380 -8.67 9.67 -13.00
C LEU A 380 -9.34 8.58 -13.84
N ARG A 381 -9.85 7.53 -13.18
CA ARG A 381 -10.55 6.43 -13.85
C ARG A 381 -11.81 6.90 -14.58
N THR A 382 -12.52 7.86 -13.99
CA THR A 382 -13.70 8.49 -14.62
C THR A 382 -13.32 9.27 -15.88
N ALA A 383 -12.24 10.06 -15.83
CA ALA A 383 -11.75 10.83 -16.98
C ALA A 383 -11.29 9.91 -18.13
N ILE A 384 -10.61 8.79 -17.82
CA ILE A 384 -10.21 7.78 -18.82
C ILE A 384 -11.44 7.16 -19.45
N ARG A 385 -12.43 6.74 -18.65
CA ARG A 385 -13.68 6.15 -19.14
C ARG A 385 -14.48 7.10 -20.05
N ALA A 386 -14.38 8.41 -19.81
CA ALA A 386 -14.98 9.43 -20.66
C ALA A 386 -14.15 9.76 -21.92
N GLY A 387 -12.97 9.15 -22.10
CA GLY A 387 -12.07 9.39 -23.23
C GLY A 387 -11.31 10.73 -23.17
N GLN A 388 -11.30 11.42 -22.03
CA GLN A 388 -10.80 12.80 -21.93
C GLN A 388 -9.32 12.91 -21.54
N PHE A 389 -8.79 11.93 -20.81
CA PHE A 389 -7.40 11.91 -20.33
C PHE A 389 -6.90 10.46 -20.30
N LEU A 390 -5.76 10.17 -20.93
CA LEU A 390 -5.22 8.80 -21.06
C LEU A 390 -6.23 7.78 -21.65
N GLY A 391 -7.09 8.24 -22.57
CA GLY A 391 -8.22 7.46 -23.08
C GLY A 391 -7.85 6.21 -23.89
N ASP A 392 -6.61 6.11 -24.37
CA ASP A 392 -6.11 4.98 -25.16
C ASP A 392 -5.57 3.82 -24.30
N LEU A 393 -5.39 4.03 -22.98
CA LEU A 393 -4.87 3.00 -22.06
C LEU A 393 -5.62 1.66 -22.09
N PRO A 394 -6.97 1.62 -22.19
CA PRO A 394 -7.70 0.35 -22.14
C PRO A 394 -7.38 -0.53 -23.34
N GLU A 395 -7.33 0.09 -24.52
CA GLU A 395 -7.05 -0.60 -25.78
C GLU A 395 -5.57 -0.98 -25.88
N ARG A 396 -4.67 -0.06 -25.51
CA ARG A 396 -3.22 -0.23 -25.67
C ARG A 396 -2.59 -1.17 -24.65
N TYR A 397 -3.05 -1.13 -23.40
CA TYR A 397 -2.40 -1.86 -22.30
C TYR A 397 -3.32 -2.84 -21.57
N SER A 398 -4.58 -2.97 -21.99
CA SER A 398 -5.60 -3.79 -21.32
C SER A 398 -5.86 -3.36 -19.88
N VAL A 399 -5.73 -2.05 -19.60
CA VAL A 399 -6.02 -1.46 -18.29
C VAL A 399 -7.52 -1.56 -18.03
N LYS A 400 -7.88 -2.11 -16.86
CA LYS A 400 -9.26 -2.07 -16.36
C LYS A 400 -9.55 -0.65 -15.92
N ILE A 401 -10.53 0.01 -16.53
CA ILE A 401 -10.91 1.41 -16.24
C ILE A 401 -12.06 1.55 -15.26
N GLU A 402 -12.73 0.46 -14.93
CA GLU A 402 -13.71 0.47 -13.85
C GLU A 402 -13.04 0.94 -12.55
N VAL A 403 -13.80 1.67 -11.75
CA VAL A 403 -13.37 2.02 -10.41
C VAL A 403 -13.49 0.76 -9.55
N PRO A 404 -12.43 0.33 -8.85
CA PRO A 404 -12.53 -0.81 -7.95
C PRO A 404 -13.56 -0.52 -6.85
N LEU A 405 -14.18 -1.57 -6.31
CA LEU A 405 -14.98 -1.42 -5.10
C LEU A 405 -14.12 -0.85 -3.97
N GLN A 406 -14.59 0.20 -3.31
CA GLN A 406 -13.87 0.86 -2.23
C GLN A 406 -14.46 0.42 -0.89
N PHE A 407 -13.76 -0.45 -0.17
CA PHE A 407 -14.10 -0.84 1.21
C PHE A 407 -13.21 -0.10 2.20
N ASN A 408 -13.73 0.17 3.38
CA ASN A 408 -13.00 0.86 4.44
C ASN A 408 -13.19 0.14 5.77
N LEU A 409 -12.11 -0.04 6.51
CA LEU A 409 -12.19 -0.33 7.93
C LEU A 409 -12.70 0.92 8.65
N LYS A 410 -13.87 0.79 9.28
CA LYS A 410 -14.52 1.92 9.96
C LYS A 410 -13.63 2.48 11.07
N PRO A 411 -13.34 3.79 11.10
CA PRO A 411 -12.54 4.44 12.13
C PRO A 411 -12.88 4.05 13.56
N GLU A 412 -14.17 4.01 13.91
CA GLU A 412 -14.65 3.68 15.26
C GLU A 412 -14.45 2.21 15.66
N SER A 413 -14.10 1.35 14.70
CA SER A 413 -13.86 -0.09 14.89
C SER A 413 -12.39 -0.46 14.68
N MET A 414 -11.50 0.52 14.52
CA MET A 414 -10.06 0.26 14.42
C MET A 414 -9.51 -0.25 15.75
N TRP A 415 -8.66 -1.27 15.68
CA TRP A 415 -7.95 -1.79 16.82
C TRP A 415 -6.90 -0.79 17.32
N ARG A 416 -6.86 -0.63 18.63
CA ARG A 416 -5.96 0.28 19.35
C ARG A 416 -5.34 -0.48 20.50
N HIS A 417 -4.09 -0.14 20.82
CA HIS A 417 -3.39 -0.72 21.94
C HIS A 417 -4.22 -0.59 23.22
N PRO A 418 -4.56 -1.69 23.93
CA PRO A 418 -5.46 -1.65 25.08
C PRO A 418 -5.05 -0.67 26.18
N VAL A 419 -3.73 -0.56 26.40
CA VAL A 419 -3.16 0.28 27.47
C VAL A 419 -2.81 1.68 26.97
N HIS A 420 -2.41 1.82 25.71
CA HIS A 420 -1.78 3.05 25.19
C HIS A 420 -2.66 3.79 24.18
N GLY A 421 -3.78 3.21 23.76
CA GLY A 421 -4.80 3.87 22.94
C GLY A 421 -4.40 4.18 21.49
N ASN A 422 -3.24 3.71 21.03
CA ASN A 422 -2.70 4.05 19.71
C ASN A 422 -2.83 2.92 18.68
N ILE A 423 -2.82 3.24 17.39
CA ILE A 423 -2.90 2.27 16.27
C ILE A 423 -1.53 1.87 15.71
N ASP A 424 -0.51 2.70 15.93
CA ASP A 424 0.86 2.50 15.43
C ASP A 424 1.59 1.36 16.16
N ALA A 425 1.08 0.96 17.32
CA ALA A 425 1.62 -0.13 18.10
C ALA A 425 1.66 -1.39 17.27
N SER A 426 2.77 -2.10 17.36
CA SER A 426 2.79 -3.46 16.89
C SER A 426 1.80 -4.34 17.64
N ILE A 427 1.22 -5.29 16.92
CA ILE A 427 0.45 -6.38 17.52
C ILE A 427 1.24 -7.15 18.59
N GLY A 428 2.59 -7.20 18.49
CA GLY A 428 3.44 -7.86 19.48
C GLY A 428 3.39 -7.21 20.88
N CYS A 429 2.98 -5.95 20.97
CA CYS A 429 2.76 -5.27 22.25
C CYS A 429 1.45 -5.68 22.95
N VAL A 430 0.52 -6.31 22.22
CA VAL A 430 -0.77 -6.71 22.78
C VAL A 430 -0.66 -8.05 23.48
N ALA A 431 -0.59 -8.01 24.82
CA ALA A 431 -0.47 -9.20 25.65
C ALA A 431 -1.59 -10.23 25.45
N ASN A 432 -2.81 -9.78 25.12
CA ASN A 432 -3.96 -10.65 24.89
C ASN A 432 -4.71 -10.30 23.60
N PRO A 433 -4.35 -10.91 22.45
CA PRO A 433 -5.02 -10.68 21.17
C PRO A 433 -6.52 -10.98 21.17
N VAL A 434 -7.04 -11.74 22.14
CA VAL A 434 -8.49 -11.99 22.30
C VAL A 434 -9.26 -10.70 22.53
N GLU A 435 -8.68 -9.71 23.23
CA GLU A 435 -9.32 -8.41 23.46
C GLU A 435 -9.55 -7.66 22.14
N MET A 436 -8.66 -7.81 21.16
CA MET A 436 -8.82 -7.23 19.83
C MET A 436 -9.97 -7.91 19.08
N VAL A 437 -10.04 -9.24 19.16
CA VAL A 437 -11.13 -10.02 18.56
C VAL A 437 -12.49 -9.65 19.15
N GLN A 438 -12.57 -9.42 20.45
CA GLN A 438 -13.82 -9.05 21.13
C GLN A 438 -14.31 -7.65 20.76
N ARG A 439 -13.40 -6.73 20.40
CA ARG A 439 -13.78 -5.43 19.82
C ARG A 439 -14.40 -5.57 18.43
N GLY A 440 -14.17 -6.71 17.78
CA GLY A 440 -14.70 -7.03 16.46
C GLY A 440 -14.05 -6.22 15.35
N MET A 441 -14.66 -6.28 14.17
CA MET A 441 -14.28 -5.40 13.06
C MET A 441 -15.51 -5.03 12.23
N LYS A 442 -15.50 -3.82 11.68
CA LYS A 442 -16.57 -3.35 10.81
C LYS A 442 -16.00 -2.74 9.56
N LEU A 443 -16.49 -3.23 8.42
CA LEU A 443 -16.19 -2.69 7.12
C LEU A 443 -17.40 -1.94 6.58
N GLU A 444 -17.14 -0.89 5.82
CA GLU A 444 -18.13 -0.21 5.02
C GLU A 444 -17.73 -0.16 3.55
N TYR A 445 -18.74 -0.11 2.69
CA TYR A 445 -18.56 0.21 1.29
C TYR A 445 -18.69 1.73 1.10
N LEU A 446 -17.65 2.34 0.55
CA LEU A 446 -17.61 3.76 0.26
C LEU A 446 -18.23 4.03 -1.11
N SER A 447 -19.57 3.98 -1.19
CA SER A 447 -20.32 4.12 -2.44
C SER A 447 -20.06 5.42 -3.21
N ALA A 448 -19.63 6.49 -2.53
CA ALA A 448 -19.26 7.76 -3.18
C ALA A 448 -18.00 7.66 -4.05
N PHE A 449 -17.21 6.59 -3.90
CA PHE A 449 -15.94 6.38 -4.60
C PHE A 449 -15.90 5.11 -5.44
N GLY A 450 -16.98 4.33 -5.51
CA GLY A 450 -17.04 3.03 -6.19
C GLY A 450 -17.89 3.01 -7.46
#